data_AF-A0A314LA21-F1
#
_entry.id   AF-A0A314LA21-F1
#
_cell.length_a   1.000
_cell.length_b   1.000
_cell.length_c   1.000
_cell.angle_alpha   90.00
_cell.angle_beta   90.00
_cell.angle_gamma   90.00
#
_symmetry.space_group_name_H-M   'P 1'
#
loop_
_entity.id
_entity.type
_entity.pdbx_description
1 polymer ?
#
loop_
_entity_poly.entity_id
_entity_poly.type
_entity_poly.pdbx_seq_one_letter_code
_entity_poly.pdbx_strand_id
1 'polypeptide(L)'
;MASSFITKFLLLMIMCSTSSILTTFAFNSSSNSSTLNTTHISSLKSLCNSTPYPDSCFNSLKLSISINISPNILNLLLHSLQSALSETRHLTTLFSSAGGLNLVEKQKGIVQDCKELHQITISSIKKSLTRINTVSANNPKILADTKAFLSAALTNKATCLEGLDFTTGPLKSTLINSLSSTYEHVSNSLSMLSKYSVKKQGNTTRRRRLLSTPPRWLSKKDRHILQSDYEPNEEVAFTVAADGTGNFSTITEAIDFAPNNSDDRIFIYVKEGIYQENVEIPSWKTNIVLLGDGSDVTVVTGNRSVVDGWTTFRSATVAVSGEGFLARDITFENTAGPEKHQAVALRINADLAAIYRCTITGFQDTLYAHSFRQFYRECDIYGTVDYIFGNAAVVFQGCNIVSRMPMPGQFTVITAQSRDSPEEYTGISIQNCSILATEDLYSNSSNINSYLGRPWRNYSRTVYLESYIDGFIEPEGWKEWSGNQSLDTLYYGEYDNTGPASVTDNRVTWLGYHIMDYYDASNFTVSEFITGEEWLDSTSFPYDDGV
;
A
#
# COMPACT_ATOMS: atom_id res chain seq x y z
N MET A 1 85.49 13.45 -26.12
CA MET A 1 86.78 14.02 -25.70
C MET A 1 86.59 14.53 -24.27
N ALA A 2 86.64 13.63 -23.29
CA ALA A 2 87.85 13.29 -22.51
C ALA A 2 88.44 14.56 -21.88
N SER A 3 88.34 14.77 -20.56
CA SER A 3 89.42 14.41 -19.62
C SER A 3 89.06 15.03 -18.26
N SER A 4 88.89 14.25 -17.18
CA SER A 4 89.88 14.03 -16.09
C SER A 4 89.67 15.00 -14.91
N PHE A 5 89.10 14.57 -13.78
CA PHE A 5 89.69 13.82 -12.65
C PHE A 5 90.32 14.73 -11.56
N ILE A 6 90.22 14.28 -10.29
CA ILE A 6 91.12 14.57 -9.14
C ILE A 6 90.86 15.93 -8.43
N THR A 7 90.65 16.10 -7.11
CA THR A 7 90.77 15.32 -5.85
C THR A 7 90.13 16.14 -4.69
N LYS A 8 89.47 15.54 -3.68
CA LYS A 8 89.91 15.36 -2.26
C LYS A 8 90.66 16.56 -1.64
N PHE A 9 90.47 17.03 -0.39
CA PHE A 9 89.86 16.52 0.84
C PHE A 9 89.83 17.70 1.85
N LEU A 10 88.84 17.72 2.76
CA LEU A 10 88.84 18.15 4.19
C LEU A 10 89.88 19.17 4.68
N LEU A 11 89.53 20.21 5.43
CA LEU A 11 89.26 20.26 6.88
C LEU A 11 89.21 21.80 7.20
N LEU A 12 88.40 22.42 8.06
CA LEU A 12 88.05 22.12 9.45
C LEU A 12 87.49 23.44 10.05
N MET A 13 86.38 23.37 10.82
CA MET A 13 85.97 24.29 11.91
C MET A 13 85.64 25.76 11.54
N ILE A 14 84.74 26.49 12.17
CA ILE A 14 83.73 26.30 13.23
C ILE A 14 82.84 27.55 13.13
N MET A 15 81.52 27.35 13.28
CA MET A 15 80.54 28.19 13.99
C MET A 15 80.73 29.72 13.97
N CYS A 16 79.84 30.43 13.27
CA CYS A 16 78.58 30.97 13.83
C CYS A 16 78.07 32.05 12.87
N SER A 17 77.03 31.71 12.12
CA SER A 17 76.38 32.53 11.11
C SER A 17 75.49 33.59 11.72
N THR A 18 75.69 34.81 11.24
CA THR A 18 74.71 35.88 11.20
C THR A 18 73.59 35.56 10.19
N SER A 19 72.42 36.09 10.50
CA SER A 19 71.21 36.27 9.69
C SER A 19 71.41 36.52 8.19
N SER A 20 70.63 35.86 7.32
CA SER A 20 69.52 36.47 6.54
C SER A 20 68.98 35.58 5.41
N ILE A 21 67.66 35.32 5.47
CA ILE A 21 66.64 35.35 4.41
C ILE A 21 66.99 34.79 3.01
N LEU A 22 66.39 33.65 2.64
CA LEU A 22 65.61 33.50 1.40
C LEU A 22 64.70 32.27 1.51
N THR A 23 63.41 32.49 1.71
CA THR A 23 62.36 31.46 1.73
C THR A 23 62.13 30.93 0.32
N THR A 24 62.54 29.68 0.08
CA THR A 24 62.09 28.88 -1.05
C THR A 24 60.70 28.31 -0.74
N PHE A 25 59.70 28.67 -1.55
CA PHE A 25 58.39 28.03 -1.55
C PHE A 25 58.54 26.59 -2.03
N ALA A 26 58.69 25.66 -1.08
CA ALA A 26 58.47 24.25 -1.33
C ALA A 26 56.96 23.97 -1.27
N PHE A 27 56.41 23.51 -2.40
CA PHE A 27 55.08 22.92 -2.51
C PHE A 27 54.89 21.89 -1.40
N ASN A 28 54.00 22.18 -0.45
CA ASN A 28 53.43 21.18 0.43
C ASN A 28 51.99 20.96 -0.04
N SER A 29 51.82 20.01 -0.97
CA SER A 29 50.52 19.46 -1.32
C SER A 29 50.00 18.67 -0.13
N SER A 30 49.31 19.37 0.79
CA SER A 30 48.59 18.75 1.90
C SER A 30 47.38 17.99 1.37
N SER A 31 47.46 16.68 1.54
CA SER A 31 46.47 15.64 1.25
C SER A 31 45.25 15.70 2.18
N ASN A 32 44.54 16.84 2.21
CA ASN A 32 43.29 16.98 2.97
C ASN A 32 42.05 16.44 2.24
N SER A 33 42.13 16.14 0.94
CA SER A 33 40.97 15.61 0.20
C SER A 33 40.76 14.10 0.39
N SER A 34 41.81 13.33 0.69
CA SER A 34 41.71 11.87 0.80
C SER A 34 41.09 11.39 2.13
N THR A 35 41.30 12.12 3.22
CA THR A 35 40.78 11.79 4.57
C THR A 35 39.31 12.20 4.78
N LEU A 36 38.87 13.29 4.15
CA LEU A 36 37.45 13.68 4.08
C LEU A 36 36.62 12.70 3.23
N ASN A 37 37.19 12.21 2.12
CA ASN A 37 36.52 11.21 1.28
C ASN A 37 36.38 9.84 1.97
N THR A 38 37.37 9.39 2.75
CA THR A 38 37.31 8.08 3.42
C THR A 38 36.32 8.03 4.58
N THR A 39 36.19 9.11 5.35
CA THR A 39 35.22 9.23 6.45
C THR A 39 33.78 9.36 5.95
N HIS A 40 33.58 10.01 4.80
CA HIS A 40 32.28 10.10 4.15
C HIS A 40 31.82 8.75 3.59
N ILE A 41 32.72 8.02 2.93
CA ILE A 41 32.47 6.66 2.42
C ILE A 41 32.12 5.69 3.56
N SER A 42 32.80 5.75 4.70
CA SER A 42 32.52 4.85 5.82
C SER A 42 31.16 5.13 6.48
N SER A 43 30.78 6.40 6.64
CA SER A 43 29.47 6.81 7.14
C SER A 43 28.33 6.33 6.22
N LEU A 44 28.48 6.46 4.90
CA LEU A 44 27.50 5.99 3.93
C LEU A 44 27.37 4.47 3.91
N LYS A 45 28.48 3.72 3.96
CA LYS A 45 28.45 2.26 4.08
C LYS A 45 27.71 1.82 5.34
N SER A 46 27.99 2.46 6.47
CA SER A 46 27.30 2.19 7.73
C SER A 46 25.78 2.39 7.61
N LEU A 47 25.33 3.47 6.96
CA LEU A 47 23.92 3.72 6.74
C LEU A 47 23.29 2.66 5.80
N CYS A 48 23.93 2.37 4.66
CA CYS A 48 23.42 1.39 3.69
C CYS A 48 23.36 -0.04 4.24
N ASN A 49 24.27 -0.41 5.15
CA ASN A 49 24.25 -1.73 5.80
C ASN A 49 22.96 -1.98 6.60
N SER A 50 22.25 -0.92 6.98
CA SER A 50 20.97 -1.05 7.68
C SER A 50 19.78 -1.25 6.74
N THR A 51 19.96 -1.10 5.42
CA THR A 51 18.88 -1.21 4.42
C THR A 51 18.75 -2.64 3.88
N PRO A 52 17.57 -3.03 3.35
CA PRO A 52 17.37 -4.39 2.82
C PRO A 52 18.32 -4.75 1.66
N TYR A 53 18.74 -3.76 0.87
CA TYR A 53 19.66 -3.95 -0.27
C TYR A 53 20.88 -3.02 -0.16
N PRO A 54 21.88 -3.35 0.69
CA PRO A 54 23.02 -2.49 0.98
C PRO A 54 23.85 -2.12 -0.25
N ASP A 55 24.07 -3.07 -1.17
CA ASP A 55 24.88 -2.84 -2.36
C ASP A 55 24.21 -1.86 -3.32
N SER A 56 22.91 -2.02 -3.56
CA SER A 56 22.12 -1.12 -4.41
C SER A 56 21.99 0.27 -3.79
N CYS A 57 21.84 0.34 -2.45
CA CYS A 57 21.95 1.59 -1.70
C CYS A 57 23.29 2.27 -1.95
N PHE A 58 24.40 1.57 -1.71
CA PHE A 58 25.74 2.15 -1.81
C PHE A 58 26.07 2.58 -3.24
N ASN A 59 25.70 1.77 -4.24
CA ASN A 59 25.94 2.08 -5.65
C ASN A 59 25.16 3.31 -6.12
N SER A 60 23.90 3.47 -5.71
CA SER A 60 23.10 4.66 -6.05
C SER A 60 23.67 5.96 -5.49
N LEU A 61 24.31 5.88 -4.32
CA LEU A 61 24.85 7.05 -3.61
C LEU A 61 26.29 7.40 -4.02
N LYS A 62 26.94 6.62 -4.91
CA LYS A 62 28.32 6.91 -5.38
C LYS A 62 28.46 8.29 -6.04
N LEU A 63 27.43 8.77 -6.74
CA LEU A 63 27.44 10.09 -7.38
C LEU A 63 27.37 11.22 -6.34
N SER A 64 26.60 11.06 -5.25
CA SER A 64 26.55 12.03 -4.15
C SER A 64 27.87 12.14 -3.37
N ILE A 65 28.70 11.10 -3.36
CA ILE A 65 30.07 11.11 -2.80
C ILE A 65 30.96 12.12 -3.57
N SER A 66 30.70 12.33 -4.85
CA SER A 66 31.51 13.20 -5.72
C SER A 66 31.29 14.69 -5.46
N ILE A 67 30.21 15.07 -4.75
CA ILE A 67 29.76 16.47 -4.55
C ILE A 67 29.93 16.91 -3.07
N ASN A 68 30.48 16.05 -2.20
CA ASN A 68 30.78 16.35 -0.79
C ASN A 68 29.56 16.89 0.00
N ILE A 69 28.38 16.33 -0.25
CA ILE A 69 27.14 16.68 0.47
C ILE A 69 27.20 16.11 1.88
N SER A 70 27.06 16.93 2.93
CA SER A 70 26.97 16.45 4.32
C SER A 70 25.89 15.35 4.44
N PRO A 71 26.18 14.19 5.05
CA PRO A 71 25.26 13.07 5.11
C PRO A 71 24.09 13.40 6.04
N ASN A 72 23.06 14.01 5.48
CA ASN A 72 21.73 14.09 6.07
C ASN A 72 20.87 12.99 5.45
N ILE A 73 20.26 12.17 6.29
CA ILE A 73 19.35 11.08 5.91
C ILE A 73 18.25 11.53 4.94
N LEU A 74 17.82 12.79 5.01
CA LEU A 74 16.87 13.37 4.07
C LEU A 74 17.42 13.49 2.64
N ASN A 75 18.67 13.96 2.51
CA ASN A 75 19.32 14.07 1.20
C ASN A 75 19.56 12.68 0.61
N LEU A 76 19.86 11.69 1.46
CA LEU A 76 20.07 10.31 1.05
C LEU A 76 18.77 9.64 0.61
N LEU A 77 17.67 9.90 1.31
CA LEU A 77 16.32 9.49 0.90
C LEU A 77 15.95 10.11 -0.46
N LEU A 78 16.18 11.41 -0.64
CA LEU A 78 15.93 12.10 -1.92
C LEU A 78 16.73 11.49 -3.07
N HIS A 79 18.02 11.22 -2.87
CA HIS A 79 18.85 10.56 -3.86
C HIS A 79 18.38 9.13 -4.16
N SER A 80 18.06 8.35 -3.13
CA SER A 80 17.54 6.99 -3.29
C SER A 80 16.22 6.97 -4.10
N LEU A 81 15.32 7.92 -3.85
CA LEU A 81 14.08 8.08 -4.61
C LEU A 81 14.33 8.55 -6.05
N GLN A 82 15.32 9.42 -6.28
CA GLN A 82 15.72 9.83 -7.63
C GLN A 82 16.28 8.64 -8.43
N SER A 83 17.10 7.80 -7.79
CA SER A 83 17.59 6.56 -8.39
C SER A 83 16.46 5.59 -8.70
N ALA A 84 15.53 5.38 -7.75
CA ALA A 84 14.33 4.58 -8.00
C ALA A 84 13.56 5.09 -9.22
N LEU A 85 13.32 6.40 -9.31
CA LEU A 85 12.64 7.00 -10.46
C LEU A 85 13.43 6.81 -11.77
N SER A 86 14.76 6.88 -11.75
CA SER A 86 15.58 6.61 -12.92
C SER A 86 15.42 5.16 -13.41
N GLU A 87 15.53 4.19 -12.50
CA GLU A 87 15.37 2.76 -12.82
C GLU A 87 13.96 2.46 -13.35
N THR A 88 12.92 3.09 -12.78
CA THR A 88 11.56 2.90 -13.31
C THR A 88 11.41 3.33 -14.78
N ARG A 89 12.19 4.32 -15.26
CA ARG A 89 12.15 4.72 -16.68
C ARG A 89 12.73 3.63 -17.59
N HIS A 90 13.80 2.96 -17.16
CA HIS A 90 14.36 1.82 -17.89
C HIS A 90 13.33 0.69 -17.99
N LEU A 91 12.67 0.35 -16.89
CA LEU A 91 11.61 -0.64 -16.89
C LEU A 91 10.42 -0.26 -17.79
N THR A 92 10.03 1.03 -17.83
CA THR A 92 9.00 1.51 -18.76
C THR A 92 9.37 1.24 -20.21
N THR A 93 10.63 1.46 -20.60
CA THR A 93 11.09 1.17 -21.98
C THR A 93 10.99 -0.32 -22.31
N LEU A 94 11.24 -1.19 -21.34
CA LEU A 94 11.10 -2.64 -21.49
C LEU A 94 9.62 -3.05 -21.64
N PHE A 95 8.70 -2.45 -20.89
CA PHE A 95 7.27 -2.69 -21.05
C PHE A 95 6.72 -2.14 -22.38
N SER A 96 7.23 -1.02 -22.87
CA SER A 96 6.83 -0.46 -24.17
C SER A 96 7.31 -1.31 -25.34
N SER A 97 8.51 -1.90 -25.25
CA SER A 97 8.98 -2.86 -26.25
C SER A 97 8.26 -4.20 -26.15
N ALA A 98 7.69 -4.55 -24.99
CA ALA A 98 6.99 -5.82 -24.72
C ALA A 98 5.85 -6.19 -25.66
N GLY A 99 5.21 -5.21 -26.34
CA GLY A 99 4.18 -5.50 -27.34
C GLY A 99 4.67 -6.28 -28.57
N GLY A 100 5.98 -6.33 -28.81
CA GLY A 100 6.61 -7.16 -29.85
C GLY A 100 7.37 -8.38 -29.33
N LEU A 101 7.19 -8.75 -28.06
CA LEU A 101 8.06 -9.70 -27.36
C LEU A 101 7.30 -10.98 -27.02
N ASN A 102 7.85 -12.12 -27.41
CA ASN A 102 7.31 -13.48 -27.28
C ASN A 102 7.08 -13.95 -25.81
N LEU A 103 6.38 -13.16 -24.98
CA LEU A 103 5.83 -13.60 -23.70
C LEU A 103 4.48 -14.26 -23.98
N VAL A 104 4.34 -15.50 -23.53
CA VAL A 104 3.07 -16.24 -23.60
C VAL A 104 2.43 -16.17 -22.22
N GLU A 105 1.29 -15.49 -22.16
CA GLU A 105 0.49 -15.34 -20.94
C GLU A 105 -0.48 -16.51 -20.81
N LYS A 106 -0.46 -17.23 -19.68
CA LYS A 106 -1.47 -18.27 -19.40
C LYS A 106 -2.78 -17.70 -18.87
N GLN A 107 -2.73 -16.50 -18.30
CA GLN A 107 -3.89 -15.72 -17.88
C GLN A 107 -3.90 -14.38 -18.61
N LYS A 108 -5.08 -13.89 -18.95
CA LYS A 108 -5.31 -12.68 -19.73
C LYS A 108 -4.86 -11.45 -18.94
N GLY A 109 -3.95 -10.67 -19.52
CA GLY A 109 -3.65 -9.32 -19.07
C GLY A 109 -2.54 -9.18 -18.01
N ILE A 110 -1.70 -10.19 -17.81
CA ILE A 110 -0.57 -10.15 -16.86
C ILE A 110 0.38 -8.97 -17.15
N VAL A 111 0.79 -8.79 -18.40
CA VAL A 111 1.66 -7.71 -18.85
C VAL A 111 0.95 -6.37 -18.71
N GLN A 112 -0.37 -6.33 -18.92
CA GLN A 112 -1.16 -5.13 -18.73
C GLN A 112 -1.25 -4.75 -17.24
N ASP A 113 -1.40 -5.73 -16.34
CA ASP A 113 -1.36 -5.54 -14.88
C ASP A 113 -0.03 -4.93 -14.46
N CYS A 114 1.07 -5.56 -14.89
CA CYS A 114 2.41 -5.05 -14.63
C CYS A 114 2.61 -3.61 -15.13
N LYS A 115 2.10 -3.27 -16.32
CA LYS A 115 2.17 -1.90 -16.87
C LYS A 115 1.39 -0.91 -16.01
N GLU A 116 0.15 -1.22 -15.66
CA GLU A 116 -0.71 -0.36 -14.85
C GLU A 116 -0.10 -0.12 -13.47
N LEU A 117 0.26 -1.20 -12.78
CA LEU A 117 0.90 -1.18 -11.47
C LEU A 117 2.22 -0.39 -11.48
N HIS A 118 3.01 -0.53 -12.55
CA HIS A 118 4.24 0.24 -12.73
C HIS A 118 4.00 1.73 -12.93
N GLN A 119 2.96 2.13 -13.69
CA GLN A 119 2.61 3.54 -13.82
C GLN A 119 2.16 4.16 -12.50
N ILE A 120 1.38 3.42 -11.70
CA ILE A 120 0.98 3.84 -10.35
C ILE A 120 2.23 4.01 -9.47
N THR A 121 3.18 3.08 -9.52
CA THR A 121 4.47 3.21 -8.81
C THR A 121 5.24 4.47 -9.22
N ILE A 122 5.35 4.76 -10.52
CA ILE A 122 6.02 5.98 -11.00
C ILE A 122 5.35 7.23 -10.42
N SER A 123 4.01 7.27 -10.40
CA SER A 123 3.25 8.37 -9.81
C SER A 123 3.54 8.51 -8.31
N SER A 124 3.50 7.42 -7.56
CA SER A 124 3.83 7.36 -6.12
C SER A 124 5.24 7.86 -5.81
N ILE A 125 6.25 7.46 -6.58
CA ILE A 125 7.64 7.92 -6.40
C ILE A 125 7.76 9.42 -6.71
N LYS A 126 7.12 9.91 -7.79
CA LYS A 126 7.12 11.35 -8.12
C LYS A 126 6.44 12.18 -7.03
N LYS A 127 5.27 11.74 -6.54
CA LYS A 127 4.56 12.41 -5.43
C LYS A 127 5.43 12.45 -4.17
N SER A 128 6.09 11.34 -3.84
CA SER A 128 7.04 11.24 -2.71
C SER A 128 8.18 12.26 -2.85
N LEU A 129 8.83 12.33 -4.01
CA LEU A 129 9.91 13.29 -4.29
C LEU A 129 9.43 14.75 -4.14
N THR A 130 8.28 15.09 -4.70
CA THR A 130 7.74 16.46 -4.60
C THR A 130 7.43 16.85 -3.16
N ARG A 131 6.78 15.96 -2.38
CA ARG A 131 6.43 16.24 -0.98
C ARG A 131 7.66 16.41 -0.11
N ILE A 132 8.67 15.56 -0.28
CA ILE A 132 9.92 15.63 0.49
C ILE A 132 10.74 16.88 0.13
N ASN A 133 10.72 17.33 -1.13
CA ASN A 133 11.44 18.54 -1.56
C ASN A 133 10.78 19.85 -1.13
N THR A 134 9.44 19.89 -1.01
CA THR A 134 8.68 21.14 -0.81
C THR A 134 8.55 21.58 0.64
N VAL A 135 8.79 20.68 1.61
CA VAL A 135 8.61 20.96 3.03
C VAL A 135 9.79 20.41 3.81
N SER A 136 10.18 21.09 4.90
CA SER A 136 11.13 20.52 5.87
C SER A 136 10.61 19.15 6.30
N ALA A 137 11.37 18.08 6.03
CA ALA A 137 10.97 16.68 6.23
C ALA A 137 10.60 16.30 7.68
N ASN A 138 10.56 17.27 8.58
CA ASN A 138 10.05 17.15 9.93
C ASN A 138 8.52 17.13 10.03
N ASN A 139 7.77 17.26 8.91
CA ASN A 139 6.31 17.16 8.94
C ASN A 139 5.86 15.67 8.95
N PRO A 140 5.25 15.17 10.05
CA PRO A 140 4.83 13.78 10.18
C PRO A 140 3.90 13.31 9.05
N LYS A 141 3.03 14.20 8.55
CA LYS A 141 2.09 13.92 7.45
C LYS A 141 2.81 13.50 6.17
N ILE A 142 3.87 14.23 5.82
CA ILE A 142 4.63 13.97 4.59
C ILE A 142 5.34 12.62 4.67
N LEU A 143 5.83 12.27 5.86
CA LEU A 143 6.45 10.97 6.10
C LEU A 143 5.41 9.85 6.02
N ALA A 144 4.22 10.04 6.59
CA ALA A 144 3.11 9.09 6.49
C ALA A 144 2.66 8.86 5.04
N ASP A 145 2.43 9.94 4.28
CA ASP A 145 2.07 9.87 2.86
C ASP A 145 3.16 9.14 2.04
N THR A 146 4.43 9.49 2.28
CA THR A 146 5.55 8.84 1.59
C THR A 146 5.63 7.35 1.93
N LYS A 147 5.42 6.97 3.20
CA LYS A 147 5.37 5.55 3.60
C LYS A 147 4.25 4.80 2.89
N ALA A 148 3.06 5.38 2.82
CA ALA A 148 1.92 4.79 2.11
C ALA A 148 2.25 4.59 0.62
N PHE A 149 2.81 5.61 -0.04
CA PHE A 149 3.18 5.57 -1.46
C PHE A 149 4.25 4.51 -1.77
N LEU A 150 5.30 4.41 -0.95
CA LEU A 150 6.35 3.42 -1.16
C LEU A 150 5.91 2.00 -0.79
N SER A 151 5.08 1.82 0.23
CA SER A 151 4.49 0.51 0.56
C SER A 151 3.57 0.02 -0.58
N ALA A 152 2.77 0.92 -1.15
CA ALA A 152 1.94 0.61 -2.32
C ALA A 152 2.79 0.24 -3.55
N ALA A 153 3.92 0.92 -3.78
CA ALA A 153 4.85 0.56 -4.84
C ALA A 153 5.41 -0.87 -4.65
N LEU A 154 5.81 -1.25 -3.43
CA LEU A 154 6.27 -2.62 -3.16
C LEU A 154 5.17 -3.66 -3.36
N THR A 155 3.92 -3.30 -3.03
CA THR A 155 2.76 -4.16 -3.32
C THR A 155 2.56 -4.33 -4.82
N ASN A 156 2.61 -3.24 -5.59
CA ASN A 156 2.50 -3.27 -7.06
C ASN A 156 3.56 -4.20 -7.70
N LYS A 157 4.80 -4.18 -7.17
CA LYS A 157 5.86 -5.11 -7.57
C LYS A 157 5.47 -6.56 -7.29
N ALA A 158 5.00 -6.84 -6.07
CA ALA A 158 4.64 -8.19 -5.64
C ALA A 158 3.56 -8.79 -6.54
N THR A 159 2.46 -8.05 -6.78
CA THR A 159 1.36 -8.47 -7.66
C THR A 159 1.84 -8.73 -9.10
N CYS A 160 2.69 -7.85 -9.64
CA CYS A 160 3.25 -8.05 -10.98
C CYS A 160 4.15 -9.30 -11.04
N LEU A 161 5.00 -9.55 -10.04
CA LEU A 161 5.85 -10.75 -9.99
C LEU A 161 5.03 -12.04 -9.92
N GLU A 162 3.97 -12.08 -9.11
CA GLU A 162 3.07 -13.23 -9.03
C GLU A 162 2.36 -13.49 -10.37
N GLY A 163 1.89 -12.45 -11.05
CA GLY A 163 1.33 -12.58 -12.38
C GLY A 163 2.35 -13.18 -13.37
N LEU A 164 3.60 -12.73 -13.33
CA LEU A 164 4.66 -13.22 -14.21
C LEU A 164 4.98 -14.70 -14.01
N ASP A 165 4.64 -15.31 -12.86
CA ASP A 165 4.79 -16.77 -12.67
C ASP A 165 3.95 -17.57 -13.66
N PHE A 166 2.82 -17.02 -14.09
CA PHE A 166 1.93 -17.59 -15.11
C PHE A 166 2.30 -17.21 -16.55
N THR A 167 3.49 -16.66 -16.77
CA THR A 167 4.04 -16.41 -18.12
C THR A 167 5.16 -17.37 -18.48
N THR A 168 5.38 -17.58 -19.77
CA THR A 168 6.56 -18.26 -20.33
C THR A 168 7.18 -17.43 -21.47
N GLY A 169 8.44 -17.70 -21.80
CA GLY A 169 9.15 -17.03 -22.89
C GLY A 169 10.55 -16.56 -22.51
N PRO A 170 11.41 -16.27 -23.50
CA PRO A 170 12.83 -15.98 -23.29
C PRO A 170 13.10 -14.70 -22.47
N LEU A 171 12.11 -13.80 -22.37
CA LEU A 171 12.25 -12.51 -21.69
C LEU A 171 11.72 -12.48 -20.26
N LYS A 172 11.08 -13.55 -19.79
CA LYS A 172 10.54 -13.62 -18.42
C LYS A 172 11.63 -13.32 -17.38
N SER A 173 12.79 -13.95 -17.50
CA SER A 173 13.91 -13.76 -16.57
C SER A 173 14.47 -12.34 -16.60
N THR A 174 14.64 -11.76 -17.80
CA THR A 174 15.09 -10.36 -17.95
C THR A 174 14.12 -9.39 -17.30
N LEU A 175 12.81 -9.59 -17.48
CA LEU A 175 11.78 -8.75 -16.90
C LEU A 175 11.75 -8.88 -15.37
N ILE A 176 11.77 -10.10 -14.83
CA ILE A 176 11.80 -10.36 -13.38
C ILE A 176 13.03 -9.73 -12.73
N ASN A 177 14.20 -9.86 -13.36
CA ASN A 177 15.44 -9.28 -12.84
C ASN A 177 15.39 -7.75 -12.88
N SER A 178 14.93 -7.16 -13.99
CA SER A 178 14.79 -5.71 -14.10
C SER A 178 13.78 -5.14 -13.10
N LEU A 179 12.65 -5.83 -12.91
CA LEU A 179 11.64 -5.47 -11.93
C LEU A 179 12.21 -5.56 -10.51
N SER A 180 12.86 -6.67 -10.16
CA SER A 180 13.47 -6.84 -8.84
C SER A 180 14.48 -5.72 -8.55
N SER A 181 15.47 -5.51 -9.43
CA SER A 181 16.49 -4.48 -9.24
C SER A 181 15.93 -3.06 -9.17
N THR A 182 14.90 -2.74 -9.96
CA THR A 182 14.25 -1.41 -9.92
C THR A 182 13.68 -1.10 -8.55
N TYR A 183 13.03 -2.08 -7.93
CA TYR A 183 12.33 -1.89 -6.66
C TYR A 183 13.21 -2.05 -5.42
N GLU A 184 14.46 -2.53 -5.56
CA GLU A 184 15.44 -2.49 -4.46
C GLU A 184 15.65 -1.05 -3.95
N HIS A 185 15.68 -0.07 -4.85
CA HIS A 185 15.77 1.34 -4.48
C HIS A 185 14.52 1.84 -3.76
N VAL A 186 13.33 1.32 -4.09
CA VAL A 186 12.08 1.65 -3.40
C VAL A 186 12.12 1.10 -1.97
N SER A 187 12.52 -0.18 -1.80
CA SER A 187 12.68 -0.80 -0.47
C SER A 187 13.72 -0.09 0.39
N ASN A 188 14.87 0.27 -0.19
CA ASN A 188 15.88 1.05 0.53
C ASN A 188 15.35 2.43 0.95
N SER A 189 14.62 3.12 0.06
CA SER A 189 14.00 4.41 0.38
C SER A 189 13.01 4.30 1.54
N LEU A 190 12.17 3.26 1.54
CA LEU A 190 11.22 3.01 2.62
C LEU A 190 11.94 2.68 3.95
N SER A 191 13.01 1.89 3.92
CA SER A 191 13.82 1.58 5.12
C SER A 191 14.59 2.78 5.67
N MET A 192 15.03 3.70 4.82
CA MET A 192 15.63 4.97 5.28
C MET A 192 14.57 5.86 5.93
N LEU A 193 13.37 5.92 5.34
CA LEU A 193 12.24 6.68 5.84
C LEU A 193 11.73 6.17 7.19
N SER A 194 11.71 4.85 7.41
CA SER A 194 11.28 4.26 8.69
C SER A 194 12.23 4.61 9.84
N LYS A 195 13.52 4.80 9.57
CA LYS A 195 14.54 5.21 10.54
C LYS A 195 14.54 6.70 10.84
N TYR A 196 13.88 7.51 10.01
CA TYR A 196 13.74 8.94 10.25
C TYR A 196 12.79 9.21 11.42
N SER A 197 13.35 9.34 12.63
CA SER A 197 12.59 9.68 13.83
C SER A 197 12.33 11.18 13.90
N VAL A 198 11.09 11.60 13.67
CA VAL A 198 10.61 12.89 14.18
C VAL A 198 10.47 12.74 15.69
N LYS A 199 11.15 13.59 16.47
CA LYS A 199 10.89 13.66 17.92
C LYS A 199 9.40 13.96 18.10
N LYS A 200 8.61 12.98 18.58
CA LYS A 200 7.22 13.23 19.02
C LYS A 200 7.29 14.35 20.06
N GLN A 201 6.78 15.53 19.72
CA GLN A 201 6.56 16.59 20.72
C GLN A 201 5.54 16.02 21.71
N GLY A 202 5.88 16.08 23.01
CA GLY A 202 5.23 15.31 24.07
C GLY A 202 3.69 15.42 24.07
N ASN A 203 3.07 14.32 24.53
CA ASN A 203 1.64 14.19 24.79
C ASN A 203 1.09 15.43 25.49
N THR A 204 0.49 16.33 24.71
CA THR A 204 -0.54 17.20 25.24
C THR A 204 -1.82 16.37 25.18
N THR A 205 -2.48 16.25 26.32
CA THR A 205 -3.82 15.67 26.46
C THR A 205 -4.73 16.20 25.35
N ARG A 206 -4.95 15.39 24.32
CA ARG A 206 -5.85 15.73 23.20
C ARG A 206 -7.28 15.65 23.73
N ARG A 207 -7.75 16.79 24.25
CA ARG A 207 -9.17 16.99 24.56
C ARG A 207 -9.97 16.78 23.26
N ARG A 208 -11.05 16.00 23.34
CA ARG A 208 -12.10 15.90 22.30
C ARG A 208 -12.31 17.28 21.66
N ARG A 209 -11.85 17.46 20.42
CA ARG A 209 -12.16 18.66 19.64
C ARG A 209 -13.55 18.45 19.06
N LEU A 210 -14.55 18.97 19.78
CA LEU A 210 -15.85 19.26 19.19
C LEU A 210 -15.63 20.19 17.98
N LEU A 211 -15.98 19.68 16.80
CA LEU A 211 -16.07 20.37 15.50
C LEU A 211 -14.77 21.03 15.02
N SER A 212 -13.97 20.26 14.27
CA SER A 212 -12.96 20.80 13.35
C SER A 212 -13.66 21.67 12.29
N THR A 213 -13.10 22.85 12.02
CA THR A 213 -13.50 23.66 10.87
C THR A 213 -13.35 22.83 9.58
N PRO A 214 -14.33 22.83 8.66
CA PRO A 214 -14.27 22.07 7.42
C PRO A 214 -12.94 22.28 6.67
N PRO A 215 -12.35 21.24 6.06
CA PRO A 215 -11.25 21.42 5.14
C PRO A 215 -11.66 22.40 4.03
N ARG A 216 -10.76 23.31 3.63
CA ARG A 216 -11.04 24.38 2.64
C ARG A 216 -11.49 23.87 1.25
N TRP A 217 -11.30 22.58 0.99
CA TRP A 217 -11.59 21.91 -0.28
C TRP A 217 -12.87 21.06 -0.24
N LEU A 218 -13.49 20.85 0.94
CA LEU A 218 -14.82 20.28 1.02
C LEU A 218 -15.84 21.41 1.08
N SER A 219 -16.60 21.61 0.01
CA SER A 219 -17.62 22.64 0.02
C SER A 219 -18.75 22.25 1.01
N LYS A 220 -19.46 23.24 1.55
CA LYS A 220 -20.66 22.98 2.38
C LYS A 220 -21.72 22.16 1.62
N LYS A 221 -21.73 22.25 0.28
CA LYS A 221 -22.64 21.54 -0.62
C LYS A 221 -22.33 20.05 -0.66
N ASP A 222 -21.06 19.68 -0.86
CA ASP A 222 -20.60 18.29 -0.91
C ASP A 222 -20.86 17.56 0.42
N ARG A 223 -20.66 18.28 1.54
CA ARG A 223 -20.99 17.78 2.87
C ARG A 223 -22.47 17.44 3.02
N HIS A 224 -23.36 18.28 2.49
CA HIS A 224 -24.81 18.04 2.61
C HIS A 224 -25.22 16.79 1.83
N ILE A 225 -24.66 16.58 0.63
CA ILE A 225 -24.89 15.39 -0.20
C ILE A 225 -24.47 14.13 0.55
N LEU A 226 -23.31 14.17 1.24
CA LEU A 226 -22.76 13.01 1.94
C LEU A 226 -23.34 12.77 3.35
N GLN A 227 -24.12 13.70 3.92
CA GLN A 227 -24.67 13.60 5.29
C GLN A 227 -26.19 13.39 5.37
N SER A 228 -26.94 13.68 4.30
CA SER A 228 -28.41 13.58 4.34
C SER A 228 -28.94 12.39 3.55
N ASP A 229 -30.22 12.04 3.75
CA ASP A 229 -31.02 11.14 2.91
C ASP A 229 -31.39 11.85 1.58
N TYR A 230 -30.39 12.46 0.93
CA TYR A 230 -30.55 13.52 -0.05
C TYR A 230 -31.17 13.05 -1.38
N GLU A 231 -32.22 13.75 -1.86
CA GLU A 231 -32.60 13.75 -3.27
C GLU A 231 -31.61 14.67 -4.05
N PRO A 232 -30.86 14.16 -5.04
CA PRO A 232 -29.82 14.93 -5.71
C PRO A 232 -30.36 16.18 -6.43
N ASN A 233 -29.90 17.38 -6.08
CA ASN A 233 -30.05 18.55 -6.96
C ASN A 233 -29.31 18.32 -8.28
N GLU A 234 -29.97 18.67 -9.39
CA GLU A 234 -29.54 18.55 -10.79
C GLU A 234 -28.18 19.19 -11.15
N GLU A 235 -27.54 19.95 -10.26
CA GLU A 235 -26.49 20.89 -10.64
C GLU A 235 -25.04 20.33 -10.59
N VAL A 236 -24.78 19.14 -10.00
CA VAL A 236 -23.39 18.61 -9.81
C VAL A 236 -23.22 17.09 -10.02
N ALA A 237 -24.30 16.30 -10.07
CA ALA A 237 -24.20 14.84 -10.16
C ALA A 237 -24.49 14.32 -11.57
N PHE A 238 -23.60 13.49 -12.12
CA PHE A 238 -23.92 12.65 -13.28
C PHE A 238 -24.86 11.54 -12.83
N THR A 239 -26.06 11.46 -13.41
CA THR A 239 -27.01 10.40 -13.09
C THR A 239 -26.83 9.23 -14.04
N VAL A 240 -26.69 8.03 -13.51
CA VAL A 240 -26.71 6.76 -14.23
C VAL A 240 -28.04 6.07 -13.91
N ALA A 241 -28.77 5.65 -14.94
CA ALA A 241 -30.01 4.90 -14.75
C ALA A 241 -30.19 3.86 -15.86
N ALA A 242 -30.34 2.59 -15.47
CA ALA A 242 -30.53 1.49 -16.41
C ALA A 242 -31.83 1.61 -17.24
N ASP A 243 -32.83 2.37 -16.75
CA ASP A 243 -34.11 2.63 -17.42
C ASP A 243 -34.05 3.77 -18.45
N GLY A 244 -32.89 4.40 -18.63
CA GLY A 244 -32.68 5.52 -19.55
C GLY A 244 -33.14 6.89 -19.04
N THR A 245 -33.55 7.00 -17.77
CA THR A 245 -33.95 8.30 -17.16
C THR A 245 -32.77 9.14 -16.67
N GLY A 246 -31.55 8.61 -16.70
CA GLY A 246 -30.32 9.27 -16.30
C GLY A 246 -29.61 9.98 -17.46
N ASN A 247 -28.47 10.61 -17.17
CA ASN A 247 -27.56 11.15 -18.17
C ASN A 247 -26.82 10.04 -18.94
N PHE A 248 -26.57 8.91 -18.27
CA PHE A 248 -25.87 7.73 -18.80
C PHE A 248 -26.67 6.47 -18.50
N SER A 249 -26.47 5.43 -19.32
CA SER A 249 -27.10 4.11 -19.09
C SER A 249 -26.17 3.14 -18.34
N THR A 250 -24.87 3.44 -18.31
CA THR A 250 -23.85 2.64 -17.62
C THR A 250 -22.96 3.50 -16.74
N ILE A 251 -22.36 2.89 -15.73
CA ILE A 251 -21.40 3.53 -14.84
C ILE A 251 -20.11 3.84 -15.60
N THR A 252 -19.67 2.92 -16.47
CA THR A 252 -18.46 3.11 -17.30
C THR A 252 -18.55 4.37 -18.15
N GLU A 253 -19.69 4.65 -18.79
CA GLU A 253 -19.88 5.89 -19.58
C GLU A 253 -19.76 7.16 -18.73
N ALA A 254 -20.33 7.15 -17.52
CA ALA A 254 -20.23 8.29 -16.60
C ALA A 254 -18.79 8.51 -16.12
N ILE A 255 -18.06 7.43 -15.82
CA ILE A 255 -16.62 7.48 -15.47
C ILE A 255 -15.81 8.02 -16.63
N ASP A 256 -16.03 7.54 -17.86
CA ASP A 256 -15.32 7.99 -19.05
C ASP A 256 -15.56 9.47 -19.33
N PHE A 257 -16.77 9.96 -19.08
CA PHE A 257 -17.13 11.37 -19.23
C PHE A 257 -16.49 12.29 -18.16
N ALA A 258 -16.31 11.80 -16.92
CA ALA A 258 -15.77 12.58 -15.82
C ALA A 258 -14.39 13.21 -16.15
N PRO A 259 -14.08 14.42 -15.63
CA PRO A 259 -12.79 15.05 -15.90
C PRO A 259 -11.61 14.24 -15.33
N ASN A 260 -10.48 14.28 -16.02
CA ASN A 260 -9.25 13.64 -15.56
C ASN A 260 -8.51 14.55 -14.56
N ASN A 261 -7.95 13.96 -13.51
CA ASN A 261 -7.16 14.63 -12.47
C ASN A 261 -7.90 15.82 -11.84
N SER A 262 -9.20 15.65 -11.59
CA SER A 262 -10.02 16.65 -10.92
C SER A 262 -9.57 16.83 -9.47
N ASP A 263 -9.36 18.07 -9.04
CA ASP A 263 -9.19 18.42 -7.63
C ASP A 263 -10.53 18.42 -6.87
N ASP A 264 -11.64 18.58 -7.60
CA ASP A 264 -13.01 18.57 -7.06
C ASP A 264 -13.61 17.17 -7.06
N ARG A 265 -14.55 16.93 -6.13
CA ARG A 265 -15.36 15.70 -6.06
C ARG A 265 -16.30 15.60 -7.26
N ILE A 266 -16.32 14.44 -7.92
CA ILE A 266 -17.22 14.16 -9.04
C ILE A 266 -18.25 13.12 -8.57
N PHE A 267 -19.49 13.57 -8.37
CA PHE A 267 -20.58 12.70 -7.94
C PHE A 267 -21.22 12.01 -9.14
N ILE A 268 -21.25 10.67 -9.09
CA ILE A 268 -21.99 9.82 -10.01
C ILE A 268 -23.08 9.13 -9.18
N TYR A 269 -24.30 9.59 -9.37
CA TYR A 269 -25.47 9.02 -8.72
C TYR A 269 -26.00 7.87 -9.58
N VAL A 270 -26.01 6.67 -9.02
CA VAL A 270 -26.38 5.43 -9.70
C VAL A 270 -27.74 5.02 -9.16
N LYS A 271 -28.79 5.17 -9.96
CA LYS A 271 -30.14 4.78 -9.55
C LYS A 271 -30.25 3.28 -9.34
N GLU A 272 -31.29 2.86 -8.62
CA GLU A 272 -31.67 1.45 -8.48
C GLU A 272 -31.64 0.71 -9.82
N GLY A 273 -31.16 -0.53 -9.78
CA GLY A 273 -30.97 -1.36 -10.96
C GLY A 273 -29.80 -2.32 -10.83
N ILE A 274 -29.76 -3.28 -11.76
CA ILE A 274 -28.66 -4.23 -11.90
C ILE A 274 -27.82 -3.83 -13.11
N TYR A 275 -26.59 -3.39 -12.85
CA TYR A 275 -25.61 -2.94 -13.83
C TYR A 275 -24.61 -4.07 -14.09
N GLN A 276 -24.84 -4.82 -15.17
CA GLN A 276 -23.97 -5.92 -15.57
C GLN A 276 -22.78 -5.41 -16.40
N GLU A 277 -21.76 -4.90 -15.72
CA GLU A 277 -20.55 -4.33 -16.32
C GLU A 277 -19.32 -4.54 -15.44
N ASN A 278 -18.14 -4.59 -16.05
CA ASN A 278 -16.86 -4.54 -15.33
C ASN A 278 -16.34 -3.10 -15.38
N VAL A 279 -16.43 -2.37 -14.27
CA VAL A 279 -16.08 -0.95 -14.17
C VAL A 279 -14.60 -0.79 -13.81
N GLU A 280 -13.88 0.06 -14.53
CA GLU A 280 -12.50 0.44 -14.22
C GLU A 280 -12.43 1.96 -13.98
N ILE A 281 -11.96 2.35 -12.79
CA ILE A 281 -11.71 3.75 -12.41
C ILE A 281 -10.19 3.95 -12.42
N PRO A 282 -9.59 4.35 -13.55
CA PRO A 282 -8.14 4.40 -13.68
C PRO A 282 -7.53 5.51 -12.82
N SER A 283 -6.19 5.46 -12.66
CA SER A 283 -5.46 6.35 -11.73
C SER A 283 -5.56 7.85 -12.03
N TRP A 284 -5.95 8.23 -13.26
CA TRP A 284 -6.19 9.61 -13.65
C TRP A 284 -7.64 10.07 -13.45
N LYS A 285 -8.57 9.21 -13.01
CA LYS A 285 -9.94 9.57 -12.64
C LYS A 285 -10.02 9.74 -11.12
N THR A 286 -9.51 10.87 -10.62
CA THR A 286 -9.42 11.17 -9.19
C THR A 286 -10.75 11.69 -8.64
N ASN A 287 -10.96 11.51 -7.34
CA ASN A 287 -12.07 12.10 -6.58
C ASN A 287 -13.49 11.71 -7.06
N ILE A 288 -13.62 10.56 -7.71
CA ILE A 288 -14.92 9.98 -8.06
C ILE A 288 -15.68 9.55 -6.79
N VAL A 289 -16.98 9.85 -6.76
CA VAL A 289 -17.93 9.37 -5.75
C VAL A 289 -19.03 8.58 -6.46
N LEU A 290 -19.19 7.30 -6.13
CA LEU A 290 -20.36 6.52 -6.51
C LEU A 290 -21.38 6.56 -5.37
N LEU A 291 -22.61 7.02 -5.67
CA LEU A 291 -23.71 7.08 -4.72
C LEU A 291 -24.89 6.29 -5.28
N GLY A 292 -25.26 5.19 -4.64
CA GLY A 292 -26.44 4.40 -5.03
C GLY A 292 -27.72 4.83 -4.31
N ASP A 293 -28.86 4.27 -4.73
CA ASP A 293 -30.16 4.42 -4.06
C ASP A 293 -30.31 3.57 -2.77
N GLY A 294 -29.35 2.69 -2.52
CA GLY A 294 -29.41 1.66 -1.49
C GLY A 294 -28.62 0.44 -1.95
N SER A 295 -27.86 -0.17 -1.03
CA SER A 295 -27.08 -1.36 -1.37
C SER A 295 -27.97 -2.55 -1.76
N ASP A 296 -29.21 -2.61 -1.26
CA ASP A 296 -30.20 -3.63 -1.58
C ASP A 296 -30.81 -3.49 -2.99
N VAL A 297 -30.74 -2.31 -3.60
CA VAL A 297 -31.41 -2.03 -4.89
C VAL A 297 -30.47 -1.57 -6.01
N THR A 298 -29.26 -1.10 -5.68
CA THR A 298 -28.26 -0.65 -6.67
C THR A 298 -27.10 -1.64 -6.72
N VAL A 299 -27.01 -2.44 -7.79
CA VAL A 299 -26.06 -3.56 -7.87
C VAL A 299 -25.19 -3.45 -9.11
N VAL A 300 -23.86 -3.43 -8.94
CA VAL A 300 -22.89 -3.60 -10.03
C VAL A 300 -22.39 -5.04 -10.00
N THR A 301 -22.60 -5.78 -11.07
CA THR A 301 -22.38 -7.24 -11.10
C THR A 301 -21.53 -7.68 -12.29
N GLY A 302 -20.67 -8.67 -12.04
CA GLY A 302 -19.76 -9.27 -13.00
C GLY A 302 -19.41 -10.71 -12.63
N ASN A 303 -18.68 -11.42 -13.47
CA ASN A 303 -18.38 -12.84 -13.25
C ASN A 303 -17.00 -13.28 -13.77
N ARG A 304 -16.04 -12.36 -13.87
CA ARG A 304 -14.67 -12.72 -14.27
C ARG A 304 -14.02 -13.53 -13.15
N SER A 305 -13.21 -14.51 -13.53
CA SER A 305 -12.58 -15.44 -12.61
C SER A 305 -11.24 -15.97 -13.13
N VAL A 306 -10.42 -16.50 -12.21
CA VAL A 306 -9.15 -17.16 -12.57
C VAL A 306 -9.36 -18.40 -13.43
N VAL A 307 -10.39 -19.21 -13.15
CA VAL A 307 -10.72 -20.41 -13.95
C VAL A 307 -11.07 -20.04 -15.40
N ASP A 308 -11.71 -18.89 -15.63
CA ASP A 308 -12.04 -18.40 -16.97
C ASP A 308 -10.87 -17.66 -17.67
N GLY A 309 -9.68 -17.75 -17.05
CA GLY A 309 -8.41 -17.29 -17.60
C GLY A 309 -8.08 -15.84 -17.29
N TRP A 310 -8.76 -15.17 -16.35
CA TRP A 310 -8.35 -13.85 -15.88
C TRP A 310 -7.26 -13.96 -14.81
N THR A 311 -6.48 -12.90 -14.60
CA THR A 311 -5.70 -12.78 -13.35
C THR A 311 -6.64 -12.45 -12.20
N THR A 312 -6.27 -12.76 -10.96
CA THR A 312 -7.03 -12.28 -9.78
C THR A 312 -7.17 -10.75 -9.78
N PHE A 313 -6.13 -10.04 -10.21
CA PHE A 313 -6.16 -8.58 -10.31
C PHE A 313 -7.22 -8.07 -11.31
N ARG A 314 -7.39 -8.72 -12.47
CA ARG A 314 -8.39 -8.33 -13.49
C ARG A 314 -9.73 -9.06 -13.39
N SER A 315 -9.91 -9.92 -12.41
CA SER A 315 -11.20 -10.57 -12.16
C SER A 315 -12.22 -9.64 -11.49
N ALA A 316 -11.76 -8.48 -10.97
CA ALA A 316 -12.59 -7.48 -10.30
C ALA A 316 -13.80 -7.06 -11.16
N THR A 317 -15.00 -7.10 -10.55
CA THR A 317 -16.20 -6.45 -11.11
C THR A 317 -16.01 -4.94 -11.13
N VAL A 318 -15.56 -4.35 -10.02
CA VAL A 318 -15.17 -2.93 -9.95
C VAL A 318 -13.72 -2.80 -9.52
N ALA A 319 -12.93 -2.13 -10.35
CA ALA A 319 -11.50 -1.90 -10.15
C ALA A 319 -11.21 -0.41 -9.97
N VAL A 320 -10.64 -0.03 -8.82
CA VAL A 320 -10.39 1.38 -8.46
C VAL A 320 -8.90 1.65 -8.29
N SER A 321 -8.37 2.50 -9.16
CA SER A 321 -6.99 2.99 -9.14
C SER A 321 -6.92 4.51 -8.92
N GLY A 322 -8.05 5.24 -9.00
CA GLY A 322 -8.15 6.69 -8.81
C GLY A 322 -8.18 7.13 -7.34
N GLU A 323 -7.24 7.99 -6.94
CA GLU A 323 -7.13 8.53 -5.57
C GLU A 323 -8.41 9.25 -5.11
N GLY A 324 -8.74 9.10 -3.83
CA GLY A 324 -9.86 9.78 -3.20
C GLY A 324 -11.22 9.15 -3.51
N PHE A 325 -11.28 7.93 -4.04
CA PHE A 325 -12.54 7.27 -4.39
C PHE A 325 -13.47 7.13 -3.18
N LEU A 326 -14.74 7.47 -3.35
CA LEU A 326 -15.79 7.21 -2.36
C LEU A 326 -16.91 6.37 -2.96
N ALA A 327 -17.46 5.46 -2.17
CA ALA A 327 -18.68 4.73 -2.51
C ALA A 327 -19.65 4.70 -1.34
N ARG A 328 -20.95 4.86 -1.63
CA ARG A 328 -22.00 4.77 -0.62
C ARG A 328 -23.27 4.15 -1.19
N ASP A 329 -23.97 3.36 -0.37
CA ASP A 329 -25.31 2.81 -0.65
C ASP A 329 -25.38 2.03 -1.98
N ILE A 330 -24.37 1.18 -2.25
CA ILE A 330 -24.26 0.41 -3.50
C ILE A 330 -23.68 -0.99 -3.26
N THR A 331 -24.08 -1.97 -4.06
CA THR A 331 -23.52 -3.34 -4.04
C THR A 331 -22.50 -3.55 -5.15
N PHE A 332 -21.37 -4.17 -4.79
CA PHE A 332 -20.38 -4.71 -5.71
C PHE A 332 -20.39 -6.24 -5.63
N GLU A 333 -20.68 -6.91 -6.74
CA GLU A 333 -20.91 -8.34 -6.78
C GLU A 333 -20.03 -9.04 -7.83
N ASN A 334 -19.49 -10.21 -7.46
CA ASN A 334 -18.99 -11.18 -8.43
C ASN A 334 -19.74 -12.51 -8.33
N THR A 335 -20.47 -12.88 -9.39
CA THR A 335 -21.33 -14.06 -9.46
C THR A 335 -20.65 -15.29 -10.08
N ALA A 336 -19.31 -15.32 -10.16
CA ALA A 336 -18.61 -16.45 -10.79
C ALA A 336 -18.89 -17.79 -10.11
N GLY A 337 -19.09 -17.80 -8.78
CA GLY A 337 -19.31 -19.00 -7.99
C GLY A 337 -18.01 -19.59 -7.40
N PRO A 338 -18.10 -20.42 -6.36
CA PRO A 338 -16.92 -20.93 -5.66
C PRO A 338 -16.11 -21.94 -6.49
N GLU A 339 -16.74 -22.60 -7.48
CA GLU A 339 -16.07 -23.50 -8.43
C GLU A 339 -15.14 -22.77 -9.41
N LYS A 340 -15.26 -21.44 -9.50
CA LYS A 340 -14.43 -20.59 -10.35
C LYS A 340 -13.18 -20.06 -9.66
N HIS A 341 -12.95 -20.48 -8.42
CA HIS A 341 -11.85 -20.03 -7.57
C HIS A 341 -11.82 -18.50 -7.45
N GLN A 342 -10.66 -17.85 -7.54
CA GLN A 342 -10.52 -16.41 -7.30
C GLN A 342 -11.36 -15.58 -8.26
N ALA A 343 -12.28 -14.78 -7.70
CA ALA A 343 -13.21 -13.95 -8.45
C ALA A 343 -13.58 -12.69 -7.64
N VAL A 344 -12.90 -11.58 -7.94
CA VAL A 344 -12.96 -10.36 -7.14
C VAL A 344 -14.23 -9.57 -7.46
N ALA A 345 -14.94 -9.10 -6.43
CA ALA A 345 -16.06 -8.17 -6.58
C ALA A 345 -15.56 -6.72 -6.62
N LEU A 346 -14.74 -6.34 -5.64
CA LEU A 346 -14.17 -4.99 -5.53
C LEU A 346 -12.66 -5.07 -5.34
N ARG A 347 -11.91 -4.35 -6.17
CA ARG A 347 -10.48 -4.12 -5.97
C ARG A 347 -10.21 -2.63 -5.81
N ILE A 348 -9.43 -2.28 -4.78
CA ILE A 348 -8.96 -0.91 -4.57
C ILE A 348 -7.44 -0.88 -4.40
N ASN A 349 -6.78 -0.13 -5.27
CA ASN A 349 -5.37 0.26 -5.18
C ASN A 349 -5.23 1.77 -5.38
N ALA A 350 -6.06 2.51 -4.64
CA ALA A 350 -6.13 3.96 -4.60
C ALA A 350 -5.97 4.44 -3.16
N ASP A 351 -5.25 5.54 -2.97
CA ASP A 351 -5.10 6.16 -1.65
C ASP A 351 -6.33 6.96 -1.27
N LEU A 352 -6.60 7.05 0.04
CA LEU A 352 -7.69 7.82 0.63
C LEU A 352 -9.07 7.38 0.10
N ALA A 353 -9.26 6.08 -0.08
CA ALA A 353 -10.53 5.51 -0.50
C ALA A 353 -11.42 5.17 0.71
N ALA A 354 -12.70 5.56 0.68
CA ALA A 354 -13.66 5.20 1.72
C ALA A 354 -14.98 4.65 1.18
N ILE A 355 -15.51 3.64 1.85
CA ILE A 355 -16.70 2.89 1.45
C ILE A 355 -17.66 2.87 2.64
N TYR A 356 -18.93 3.25 2.43
CA TYR A 356 -19.89 3.40 3.53
C TYR A 356 -21.26 2.84 3.16
N ARG A 357 -21.80 1.92 3.97
CA ARG A 357 -23.10 1.25 3.70
C ARG A 357 -23.17 0.59 2.33
N CYS A 358 -22.08 -0.09 1.96
CA CYS A 358 -22.03 -0.87 0.74
C CYS A 358 -22.05 -2.36 1.07
N THR A 359 -22.52 -3.16 0.11
CA THR A 359 -22.40 -4.61 0.18
C THR A 359 -21.36 -5.08 -0.83
N ILE A 360 -20.44 -5.94 -0.41
CA ILE A 360 -19.36 -6.47 -1.26
C ILE A 360 -19.46 -7.99 -1.18
N THR A 361 -19.90 -8.63 -2.27
CA THR A 361 -20.33 -10.03 -2.23
C THR A 361 -19.73 -10.88 -3.33
N GLY A 362 -19.31 -12.08 -2.95
CA GLY A 362 -18.63 -13.05 -3.80
C GLY A 362 -18.38 -14.36 -3.04
N PHE A 363 -17.36 -15.11 -3.47
CA PHE A 363 -16.94 -16.36 -2.83
C PHE A 363 -15.46 -16.30 -2.44
N GLN A 364 -14.55 -16.76 -3.31
CA GLN A 364 -13.12 -16.70 -3.05
C GLN A 364 -12.56 -15.37 -3.56
N ASP A 365 -11.74 -14.71 -2.75
CA ASP A 365 -11.09 -13.43 -3.06
C ASP A 365 -12.10 -12.27 -3.31
N THR A 366 -13.17 -12.15 -2.53
CA THR A 366 -14.24 -11.15 -2.78
C THR A 366 -13.73 -9.70 -2.79
N LEU A 367 -13.03 -9.27 -1.73
CA LEU A 367 -12.54 -7.90 -1.55
C LEU A 367 -11.02 -7.86 -1.61
N TYR A 368 -10.50 -7.28 -2.69
CA TYR A 368 -9.07 -7.04 -2.86
C TYR A 368 -8.72 -5.62 -2.38
N ALA A 369 -8.47 -5.48 -1.07
CA ALA A 369 -7.87 -4.29 -0.46
C ALA A 369 -6.36 -4.25 -0.82
N HIS A 370 -6.09 -3.97 -2.10
CA HIS A 370 -4.80 -4.22 -2.72
C HIS A 370 -3.69 -3.36 -2.10
N SER A 371 -3.78 -2.03 -2.16
CA SER A 371 -2.73 -1.13 -1.64
C SER A 371 -3.26 0.24 -1.21
N PHE A 372 -2.38 1.04 -0.60
CA PHE A 372 -2.65 2.38 -0.02
C PHE A 372 -3.60 2.37 1.18
N ARG A 373 -4.03 3.56 1.65
CA ARG A 373 -4.92 3.73 2.81
C ARG A 373 -6.38 3.62 2.39
N GLN A 374 -7.15 2.81 3.11
CA GLN A 374 -8.55 2.55 2.82
C GLN A 374 -9.39 2.49 4.11
N PHE A 375 -10.67 2.84 4.01
CA PHE A 375 -11.61 2.79 5.14
C PHE A 375 -12.96 2.23 4.71
N TYR A 376 -13.50 1.29 5.48
CA TYR A 376 -14.80 0.67 5.23
C TYR A 376 -15.66 0.83 6.48
N ARG A 377 -16.83 1.43 6.35
CA ARG A 377 -17.76 1.70 7.46
C ARG A 377 -19.11 1.07 7.18
N GLU A 378 -19.65 0.33 8.14
CA GLU A 378 -21.02 -0.21 8.08
C GLU A 378 -21.30 -0.96 6.76
N CYS A 379 -20.31 -1.72 6.29
CA CYS A 379 -20.42 -2.52 5.08
C CYS A 379 -20.75 -3.97 5.40
N ASP A 380 -21.45 -4.64 4.50
CA ASP A 380 -21.65 -6.09 4.54
C ASP A 380 -20.71 -6.77 3.55
N ILE A 381 -19.82 -7.65 4.03
CA ILE A 381 -18.78 -8.28 3.21
C ILE A 381 -18.94 -9.80 3.28
N TYR A 382 -19.21 -10.42 2.12
CA TYR A 382 -19.50 -11.84 2.03
C TYR A 382 -18.41 -12.62 1.27
N GLY A 383 -18.04 -13.79 1.76
CA GLY A 383 -17.17 -14.70 1.01
C GLY A 383 -16.88 -16.02 1.70
N THR A 384 -15.87 -16.73 1.21
CA THR A 384 -15.52 -18.09 1.66
C THR A 384 -14.02 -18.18 2.00
N VAL A 385 -13.16 -18.21 0.98
CA VAL A 385 -11.71 -18.32 1.13
C VAL A 385 -11.06 -16.97 0.79
N ASP A 386 -10.22 -16.47 1.70
CA ASP A 386 -9.38 -15.28 1.53
C ASP A 386 -10.19 -14.04 1.10
N TYR A 387 -11.43 -13.92 1.58
CA TYR A 387 -12.38 -13.00 0.97
C TYR A 387 -12.15 -11.52 1.33
N ILE A 388 -11.26 -11.23 2.28
CA ILE A 388 -10.65 -9.92 2.49
C ILE A 388 -9.12 -10.08 2.41
N PHE A 389 -8.51 -9.60 1.33
CA PHE A 389 -7.09 -9.87 1.08
C PHE A 389 -6.36 -8.70 0.44
N GLY A 390 -5.03 -8.75 0.49
CA GLY A 390 -4.14 -7.73 -0.06
C GLY A 390 -3.22 -7.10 0.98
N ASN A 391 -2.68 -5.93 0.63
CA ASN A 391 -1.64 -5.25 1.38
C ASN A 391 -1.90 -3.74 1.53
N ALA A 392 -3.17 -3.33 1.57
CA ALA A 392 -3.55 -1.99 1.99
C ALA A 392 -3.21 -1.75 3.47
N ALA A 393 -3.17 -0.48 3.87
CA ALA A 393 -3.40 -0.07 5.25
C ALA A 393 -4.90 0.22 5.38
N VAL A 394 -5.65 -0.76 5.90
CA VAL A 394 -7.12 -0.71 5.84
C VAL A 394 -7.73 -0.89 7.23
N VAL A 395 -8.76 -0.09 7.51
CA VAL A 395 -9.61 -0.23 8.71
C VAL A 395 -11.04 -0.52 8.26
N PHE A 396 -11.62 -1.59 8.80
CA PHE A 396 -13.03 -1.92 8.73
C PHE A 396 -13.67 -1.56 10.07
N GLN A 397 -14.76 -0.82 10.05
CA GLN A 397 -15.42 -0.34 11.27
C GLN A 397 -16.94 -0.51 11.20
N GLY A 398 -17.55 -1.14 12.20
CA GLY A 398 -19.00 -1.34 12.21
C GLY A 398 -19.52 -2.26 11.08
N CYS A 399 -18.64 -3.03 10.43
CA CYS A 399 -19.01 -3.89 9.31
C CYS A 399 -19.56 -5.25 9.78
N ASN A 400 -20.42 -5.85 8.96
CA ASN A 400 -20.72 -7.28 9.06
C ASN A 400 -19.80 -8.05 8.09
N ILE A 401 -19.01 -8.95 8.64
CA ILE A 401 -18.08 -9.79 7.90
C ILE A 401 -18.64 -11.21 7.93
N VAL A 402 -19.22 -11.64 6.82
CA VAL A 402 -20.10 -12.81 6.76
C VAL A 402 -19.48 -13.94 5.93
N SER A 403 -19.08 -15.01 6.60
CA SER A 403 -18.60 -16.23 5.95
C SER A 403 -19.76 -17.05 5.38
N ARG A 404 -19.61 -17.53 4.15
CA ARG A 404 -20.59 -18.36 3.43
C ARG A 404 -20.17 -19.83 3.42
N MET A 405 -21.12 -20.72 3.13
CA MET A 405 -20.82 -22.13 2.90
C MET A 405 -19.83 -22.29 1.72
N PRO A 406 -18.65 -22.90 1.92
CA PRO A 406 -17.67 -23.13 0.86
C PRO A 406 -18.00 -24.41 0.07
N MET A 407 -17.18 -24.77 -0.92
CA MET A 407 -17.34 -26.07 -1.58
C MET A 407 -17.06 -27.24 -0.63
N PRO A 408 -17.62 -28.43 -0.88
CA PRO A 408 -17.28 -29.63 -0.12
C PRO A 408 -15.77 -29.87 -0.04
N GLY A 409 -15.27 -30.08 1.18
CA GLY A 409 -13.84 -30.30 1.45
C GLY A 409 -12.98 -29.03 1.56
N GLN A 410 -13.57 -27.84 1.39
CA GLN A 410 -12.92 -26.58 1.70
C GLN A 410 -13.22 -26.11 3.14
N PHE A 411 -12.58 -25.01 3.52
CA PHE A 411 -12.77 -24.28 4.77
C PHE A 411 -13.11 -22.83 4.44
N THR A 412 -13.51 -22.04 5.43
CA THR A 412 -13.60 -20.58 5.27
C THR A 412 -12.43 -19.89 5.97
N VAL A 413 -11.96 -18.79 5.40
CA VAL A 413 -10.96 -17.93 6.03
C VAL A 413 -11.18 -16.50 5.62
N ILE A 414 -11.26 -15.62 6.60
CA ILE A 414 -11.64 -14.22 6.40
C ILE A 414 -10.53 -13.45 5.73
N THR A 415 -9.34 -13.42 6.34
CA THR A 415 -8.25 -12.58 5.85
C THR A 415 -7.06 -13.35 5.27
N ALA A 416 -6.49 -12.78 4.21
CA ALA A 416 -5.19 -13.21 3.66
C ALA A 416 -4.33 -11.98 3.39
N GLN A 417 -3.64 -11.50 4.43
CA GLN A 417 -2.86 -10.26 4.36
C GLN A 417 -1.45 -10.54 3.79
N SER A 418 -0.99 -9.67 2.90
CA SER A 418 0.24 -9.89 2.10
C SER A 418 1.34 -8.87 2.30
N ARG A 419 1.55 -8.41 3.54
CA ARG A 419 2.73 -7.61 3.87
C ARG A 419 4.00 -8.45 3.73
N ASP A 420 4.93 -7.97 2.90
CA ASP A 420 6.13 -8.73 2.51
C ASP A 420 7.40 -8.25 3.21
N SER A 421 7.37 -7.06 3.82
CA SER A 421 8.50 -6.47 4.55
C SER A 421 8.02 -5.79 5.85
N PRO A 422 8.85 -5.79 6.92
CA PRO A 422 8.50 -5.15 8.19
C PRO A 422 8.47 -3.61 8.09
N GLU A 423 9.12 -3.02 7.09
CA GLU A 423 9.13 -1.58 6.84
C GLU A 423 7.84 -1.07 6.17
N GLU A 424 7.07 -1.96 5.55
CA GLU A 424 5.77 -1.61 4.97
C GLU A 424 4.76 -1.27 6.07
N TYR A 425 4.13 -0.10 5.92
CA TYR A 425 3.14 0.39 6.88
C TYR A 425 1.73 0.01 6.43
N THR A 426 1.49 -1.30 6.35
CA THR A 426 0.27 -1.92 5.80
C THR A 426 -0.27 -3.01 6.72
N GLY A 427 -1.52 -3.43 6.55
CA GLY A 427 -2.20 -4.38 7.43
C GLY A 427 -3.71 -4.22 7.38
N ILE A 428 -4.40 -5.23 7.90
CA ILE A 428 -5.87 -5.25 8.01
C ILE A 428 -6.24 -5.03 9.47
N SER A 429 -7.02 -3.99 9.76
CA SER A 429 -7.61 -3.74 11.08
C SER A 429 -9.13 -3.90 10.99
N ILE A 430 -9.69 -4.80 11.79
CA ILE A 430 -11.12 -5.06 11.88
C ILE A 430 -11.56 -4.61 13.27
N GLN A 431 -12.25 -3.47 13.33
CA GLN A 431 -12.62 -2.81 14.59
C GLN A 431 -14.13 -2.74 14.74
N ASN A 432 -14.67 -3.09 15.91
CA ASN A 432 -16.10 -2.98 16.20
C ASN A 432 -16.98 -3.58 15.08
N CYS A 433 -16.57 -4.75 14.56
CA CYS A 433 -17.26 -5.45 13.50
C CYS A 433 -17.98 -6.69 14.06
N SER A 434 -18.94 -7.20 13.30
CA SER A 434 -19.59 -8.49 13.58
C SER A 434 -19.06 -9.55 12.64
N ILE A 435 -18.42 -10.58 13.18
CA ILE A 435 -17.92 -11.75 12.45
C ILE A 435 -19.00 -12.83 12.50
N LEU A 436 -19.65 -13.06 11.37
CA LEU A 436 -20.88 -13.85 11.26
C LEU A 436 -20.73 -14.95 10.21
N ALA A 437 -21.65 -15.90 10.23
CA ALA A 437 -21.80 -16.92 9.21
C ALA A 437 -23.19 -16.85 8.58
N THR A 438 -23.33 -17.27 7.32
CA THR A 438 -24.64 -17.59 6.77
C THR A 438 -25.25 -18.78 7.51
N GLU A 439 -26.58 -18.85 7.57
CA GLU A 439 -27.32 -19.87 8.33
C GLU A 439 -26.90 -21.30 7.97
N ASP A 440 -26.67 -21.57 6.68
CA ASP A 440 -26.23 -22.86 6.17
C ASP A 440 -24.81 -23.23 6.62
N LEU A 441 -23.88 -22.26 6.68
CA LEU A 441 -22.55 -22.47 7.25
C LEU A 441 -22.64 -22.69 8.76
N TYR A 442 -23.40 -21.84 9.48
CA TYR A 442 -23.51 -21.91 10.94
C TYR A 442 -24.06 -23.27 11.39
N SER A 443 -25.14 -23.73 10.74
CA SER A 443 -25.76 -25.04 10.98
C SER A 443 -24.84 -26.23 10.67
N ASN A 444 -23.78 -26.03 9.88
CA ASN A 444 -22.80 -27.06 9.50
C ASN A 444 -21.39 -26.79 10.06
N SER A 445 -21.25 -25.86 10.99
CA SER A 445 -19.96 -25.43 11.55
C SER A 445 -19.15 -26.57 12.17
N SER A 446 -19.80 -27.62 12.68
CA SER A 446 -19.12 -28.82 13.18
C SER A 446 -18.34 -29.61 12.12
N ASN A 447 -18.62 -29.39 10.83
CA ASN A 447 -17.99 -30.09 9.71
C ASN A 447 -17.17 -29.16 8.81
N ILE A 448 -17.23 -27.84 9.03
CA ILE A 448 -16.59 -26.83 8.18
C ILE A 448 -15.78 -25.89 9.05
N ASN A 449 -14.46 -26.09 8.99
CA ASN A 449 -13.55 -25.24 9.74
C ASN A 449 -13.56 -23.81 9.18
N SER A 450 -13.55 -22.83 10.08
CA SER A 450 -13.57 -21.40 9.73
C SER A 450 -12.53 -20.63 10.55
N TYR A 451 -11.79 -19.74 9.90
CA TYR A 451 -10.63 -19.07 10.51
C TYR A 451 -10.64 -17.55 10.28
N LEU A 452 -10.11 -16.80 11.24
CA LEU A 452 -9.95 -15.35 11.19
C LEU A 452 -8.97 -14.90 10.10
N GLY A 453 -7.95 -15.71 9.78
CA GLY A 453 -7.00 -15.36 8.73
C GLY A 453 -5.87 -16.38 8.54
N ARG A 454 -5.09 -16.17 7.47
CA ARG A 454 -3.86 -16.93 7.17
C ARG A 454 -2.81 -16.08 6.45
N PRO A 455 -1.51 -16.30 6.69
CA PRO A 455 -0.46 -15.36 6.29
C PRO A 455 -0.04 -15.57 4.83
N TRP A 456 -0.64 -14.81 3.91
CA TRP A 456 -0.29 -14.90 2.48
C TRP A 456 1.19 -14.55 2.24
N ARG A 457 1.76 -13.63 3.03
CA ARG A 457 3.20 -13.29 2.98
C ARG A 457 3.86 -13.22 4.36
N ASN A 458 5.19 -13.16 4.35
CA ASN A 458 6.04 -13.39 5.52
C ASN A 458 5.77 -12.46 6.71
N TYR A 459 5.35 -11.22 6.46
CA TYR A 459 5.11 -10.23 7.51
C TYR A 459 3.61 -9.94 7.66
N SER A 460 2.75 -10.89 7.29
CA SER A 460 1.29 -10.76 7.34
C SER A 460 0.82 -10.10 8.64
N ARG A 461 -0.06 -9.10 8.53
CA ARG A 461 -0.50 -8.31 9.69
C ARG A 461 -1.99 -8.06 9.67
N THR A 462 -2.70 -8.68 10.61
CA THR A 462 -4.15 -8.56 10.77
C THR A 462 -4.50 -8.42 12.25
N VAL A 463 -5.40 -7.53 12.60
CA VAL A 463 -5.91 -7.41 13.97
C VAL A 463 -7.44 -7.36 14.01
N TYR A 464 -8.01 -7.94 15.07
CA TYR A 464 -9.44 -7.88 15.41
C TYR A 464 -9.58 -7.17 16.76
N LEU A 465 -10.24 -6.01 16.76
CA LEU A 465 -10.39 -5.11 17.90
C LEU A 465 -11.87 -4.93 18.21
N GLU A 466 -12.27 -5.11 19.47
CA GLU A 466 -13.63 -4.79 19.97
C GLU A 466 -14.76 -5.41 19.14
N SER A 467 -14.49 -6.54 18.50
CA SER A 467 -15.39 -7.14 17.52
C SER A 467 -16.15 -8.31 18.13
N TYR A 468 -17.37 -8.53 17.67
CA TYR A 468 -18.15 -9.70 18.01
C TYR A 468 -17.74 -10.88 17.11
N ILE A 469 -17.36 -12.02 17.70
CA ILE A 469 -16.94 -13.22 16.99
C ILE A 469 -17.90 -14.38 17.32
N ASP A 470 -18.73 -14.75 16.35
CA ASP A 470 -19.73 -15.80 16.49
C ASP A 470 -19.12 -17.23 16.48
N GLY A 471 -19.88 -18.22 16.92
CA GLY A 471 -19.42 -19.52 17.41
C GLY A 471 -18.97 -20.52 16.34
N PHE A 472 -18.81 -20.08 15.09
CA PHE A 472 -18.41 -20.91 13.96
C PHE A 472 -16.89 -20.88 13.69
N ILE A 473 -16.17 -19.94 14.31
CA ILE A 473 -14.70 -19.82 14.19
C ILE A 473 -14.03 -20.88 15.07
N GLU A 474 -13.03 -21.56 14.50
CA GLU A 474 -12.26 -22.58 15.21
C GLU A 474 -11.52 -22.01 16.44
N PRO A 475 -11.36 -22.79 17.53
CA PRO A 475 -10.63 -22.35 18.72
C PRO A 475 -9.20 -21.87 18.44
N GLU A 476 -8.52 -22.49 17.47
CA GLU A 476 -7.18 -22.08 17.01
C GLU A 476 -7.18 -20.65 16.45
N GLY A 477 -8.32 -20.18 15.93
CA GLY A 477 -8.56 -18.85 15.37
C GLY A 477 -7.90 -18.60 14.02
N TRP A 478 -6.65 -19.03 13.84
CA TRP A 478 -5.81 -18.70 12.70
C TRP A 478 -5.30 -19.96 11.99
N LYS A 479 -5.09 -19.87 10.68
CA LYS A 479 -4.64 -21.00 9.85
C LYS A 479 -3.28 -20.73 9.21
N GLU A 480 -2.43 -21.75 9.18
CA GLU A 480 -1.15 -21.69 8.45
C GLU A 480 -1.39 -21.49 6.95
N TRP A 481 -0.47 -20.78 6.28
CA TRP A 481 -0.48 -20.72 4.81
C TRP A 481 0.12 -21.98 4.19
N SER A 482 1.35 -22.31 4.59
CA SER A 482 2.07 -23.51 4.18
C SER A 482 3.21 -23.81 5.16
N GLY A 483 3.02 -24.85 5.99
CA GLY A 483 3.97 -25.21 7.05
C GLY A 483 4.27 -24.06 8.00
N ASN A 484 5.48 -24.03 8.56
CA ASN A 484 5.87 -23.05 9.58
C ASN A 484 6.39 -21.71 9.04
N GLN A 485 6.24 -21.45 7.74
CA GLN A 485 6.68 -20.18 7.17
C GLN A 485 5.88 -19.02 7.77
N SER A 486 6.55 -17.89 8.05
CA SER A 486 5.97 -16.62 8.54
C SER A 486 5.42 -16.60 9.98
N LEU A 487 5.30 -17.75 10.65
CA LEU A 487 4.64 -17.85 11.96
C LEU A 487 5.39 -17.09 13.07
N ASP A 488 6.66 -16.78 12.86
CA ASP A 488 7.53 -16.01 13.75
C ASP A 488 7.65 -14.52 13.39
N THR A 489 7.27 -14.14 12.16
CA THR A 489 7.41 -12.78 11.64
C THR A 489 6.09 -12.06 11.36
N LEU A 490 4.98 -12.79 11.28
CA LEU A 490 3.63 -12.22 11.19
C LEU A 490 3.25 -11.46 12.47
N TYR A 491 2.19 -10.67 12.40
CA TYR A 491 1.58 -10.03 13.56
C TYR A 491 0.06 -10.19 13.50
N TYR A 492 -0.46 -11.19 14.22
CA TYR A 492 -1.89 -11.44 14.38
C TYR A 492 -2.34 -11.11 15.78
N GLY A 493 -3.30 -10.18 15.87
CA GLY A 493 -3.67 -9.56 17.13
C GLY A 493 -5.16 -9.64 17.42
N GLU A 494 -5.51 -9.90 18.68
CA GLU A 494 -6.88 -9.83 19.19
C GLU A 494 -6.93 -8.91 20.41
N TYR A 495 -7.88 -7.96 20.43
CA TYR A 495 -8.09 -7.01 21.53
C TYR A 495 -9.58 -6.88 21.86
N ASP A 496 -9.94 -7.13 23.11
CA ASP A 496 -11.29 -6.91 23.69
C ASP A 496 -12.47 -7.41 22.83
N ASN A 497 -12.29 -8.54 22.14
CA ASN A 497 -13.33 -9.16 21.33
C ASN A 497 -14.37 -9.85 22.22
N THR A 498 -15.62 -9.84 21.77
CA THR A 498 -16.76 -10.47 22.46
C THR A 498 -17.37 -11.59 21.62
N GLY A 499 -18.29 -12.37 22.20
CA GLY A 499 -18.96 -13.45 21.49
C GLY A 499 -18.41 -14.85 21.83
N PRO A 500 -19.11 -15.90 21.40
CA PRO A 500 -18.80 -17.27 21.79
C PRO A 500 -17.41 -17.76 21.33
N ALA A 501 -16.87 -17.25 20.21
CA ALA A 501 -15.56 -17.65 19.70
C ALA A 501 -14.43 -16.65 20.03
N SER A 502 -14.67 -15.66 20.90
CA SER A 502 -13.64 -14.68 21.29
C SER A 502 -12.68 -15.16 22.38
N VAL A 503 -12.91 -16.34 22.97
CA VAL A 503 -12.01 -16.93 23.98
C VAL A 503 -10.68 -17.32 23.33
N THR A 504 -9.57 -16.89 23.94
CA THR A 504 -8.22 -17.03 23.36
C THR A 504 -7.40 -18.21 23.90
N ASP A 505 -7.90 -18.96 24.88
CA ASP A 505 -7.13 -19.99 25.62
C ASP A 505 -6.59 -21.12 24.73
N ASN A 506 -7.24 -21.40 23.61
CA ASN A 506 -6.87 -22.47 22.67
C ASN A 506 -6.40 -21.94 21.31
N ARG A 507 -6.03 -20.66 21.23
CA ARG A 507 -5.45 -20.08 20.02
C ARG A 507 -4.10 -20.73 19.69
N VAL A 508 -3.69 -20.58 18.44
CA VAL A 508 -2.37 -21.00 17.97
C VAL A 508 -1.23 -20.48 18.86
N THR A 509 -0.16 -21.26 19.01
CA THR A 509 1.00 -20.91 19.83
C THR A 509 2.13 -20.23 19.03
N TRP A 510 1.78 -19.55 17.95
CA TRP A 510 2.76 -18.92 17.06
C TRP A 510 3.39 -17.69 17.72
N LEU A 511 4.68 -17.44 17.47
CA LEU A 511 5.36 -16.28 18.06
C LEU A 511 4.78 -14.94 17.55
N GLY A 512 4.27 -14.91 16.32
CA GLY A 512 3.58 -13.75 15.75
C GLY A 512 2.12 -13.57 16.17
N TYR A 513 1.56 -14.48 16.98
CA TYR A 513 0.22 -14.30 17.53
C TYR A 513 0.29 -13.56 18.88
N HIS A 514 -0.60 -12.58 19.06
CA HIS A 514 -0.59 -11.65 20.18
C HIS A 514 -2.00 -11.42 20.74
N ILE A 515 -2.16 -11.63 22.04
CA ILE A 515 -3.24 -11.01 22.81
C ILE A 515 -2.77 -9.59 23.12
N MET A 516 -3.46 -8.60 22.55
CA MET A 516 -3.00 -7.21 22.54
C MET A 516 -3.39 -6.48 23.83
N ASP A 517 -2.63 -5.47 24.18
CA ASP A 517 -3.05 -4.45 25.15
C ASP A 517 -3.59 -3.19 24.47
N TYR A 518 -4.01 -2.20 25.26
CA TYR A 518 -4.53 -0.93 24.74
C TYR A 518 -3.50 -0.18 23.86
N TYR A 519 -2.22 -0.21 24.21
CA TYR A 519 -1.19 0.52 23.47
C TYR A 519 -0.92 -0.14 22.13
N ASP A 520 -0.89 -1.47 22.09
CA ASP A 520 -0.83 -2.23 20.85
C ASP A 520 -2.05 -1.91 19.97
N ALA A 521 -3.26 -2.03 20.51
CA ALA A 521 -4.52 -1.80 19.80
C ALA A 521 -4.63 -0.39 19.23
N SER A 522 -4.20 0.62 20.00
CA SER A 522 -4.25 2.03 19.59
C SER A 522 -3.53 2.31 18.26
N ASN A 523 -2.47 1.56 17.96
CA ASN A 523 -1.69 1.73 16.71
C ASN A 523 -2.45 1.28 15.45
N PHE A 524 -3.56 0.56 15.60
CA PHE A 524 -4.37 0.01 14.51
C PHE A 524 -5.73 0.71 14.35
N THR A 525 -5.92 1.82 15.07
CA THR A 525 -7.12 2.66 15.00
C THR A 525 -7.10 3.58 13.79
N VAL A 526 -8.25 4.19 13.49
CA VAL A 526 -8.40 5.12 12.36
C VAL A 526 -7.41 6.29 12.44
N SER A 527 -7.24 6.89 13.61
CA SER A 527 -6.38 8.06 13.81
C SER A 527 -4.88 7.76 13.63
N GLU A 528 -4.40 6.63 14.15
CA GLU A 528 -2.97 6.30 14.11
C GLU A 528 -2.58 5.51 12.86
N PHE A 529 -3.40 4.54 12.43
CA PHE A 529 -3.02 3.60 11.38
C PHE A 529 -3.20 4.15 9.96
N ILE A 530 -4.29 4.86 9.73
CA ILE A 530 -4.62 5.43 8.41
C ILE A 530 -4.70 6.96 8.43
N THR A 531 -4.27 7.59 9.51
CA THR A 531 -4.26 9.06 9.66
C THR A 531 -5.63 9.68 9.36
N GLY A 532 -6.70 9.03 9.84
CA GLY A 532 -8.08 9.30 9.40
C GLY A 532 -8.53 10.75 9.52
N GLU A 533 -8.21 11.43 10.62
CA GLU A 533 -8.51 12.86 10.83
C GLU A 533 -8.04 13.77 9.69
N GLU A 534 -6.98 13.37 8.96
CA GLU A 534 -6.43 14.18 7.89
C GLU A 534 -7.24 14.16 6.60
N TRP A 535 -8.13 13.18 6.42
CA TRP A 535 -8.84 12.98 5.16
C TRP A 535 -10.29 12.48 5.31
N LEU A 536 -10.63 11.68 6.31
CA LEU A 536 -12.01 11.20 6.53
C LEU A 536 -12.96 12.33 6.94
N ASP A 537 -12.48 13.36 7.65
CA ASP A 537 -13.24 14.59 7.93
C ASP A 537 -13.83 15.25 6.65
N SER A 538 -13.20 14.99 5.50
CA SER A 538 -13.65 15.51 4.21
C SER A 538 -14.69 14.63 3.52
N THR A 539 -14.84 13.37 3.90
CA THR A 539 -15.77 12.44 3.25
C THR A 539 -17.17 12.55 3.86
N SER A 540 -17.28 13.14 5.04
CA SER A 540 -18.51 13.20 5.84
C SER A 540 -19.06 11.83 6.25
N PHE A 541 -18.33 10.73 5.99
CA PHE A 541 -18.67 9.41 6.49
C PHE A 541 -18.35 9.33 7.98
N PRO A 542 -19.19 8.66 8.79
CA PRO A 542 -18.93 8.51 10.20
C PRO A 542 -17.73 7.59 10.43
N TYR A 543 -16.93 7.91 11.44
CA TYR A 543 -15.83 7.06 11.88
C TYR A 543 -15.50 7.35 13.35
N ASP A 544 -15.00 6.33 14.05
CA ASP A 544 -14.49 6.44 15.40
C ASP A 544 -12.95 6.47 15.37
N ASP A 545 -12.34 7.46 16.02
CA ASP A 545 -10.90 7.76 15.91
C ASP A 545 -9.98 6.72 16.55
N GLY A 546 -10.45 6.06 17.62
CA GLY A 546 -9.63 5.27 18.55
C GLY A 546 -10.30 3.96 18.93
N VAL A 547 -9.66 3.24 19.87
CA VAL A 547 -10.24 2.12 20.64
C VAL A 547 -11.04 2.72 21.78
#